data_AF-A0A9P6X1M7-F1
#
_entry.id   AF-A0A9P6X1M7-F1
#
_cell.length_a   1.000
_cell.length_b   1.000
_cell.length_c   1.000
_cell.angle_alpha   90.00
_cell.angle_beta   90.00
_cell.angle_gamma   90.00
#
_symmetry.space_group_name_H-M   'P 1'
#
loop_
_entity.id
_entity.type
_entity.pdbx_description
1 polymer ?
#
loop_
_entity_poly.entity_id
_entity_poly.type
_entity_poly.pdbx_seq_one_letter_code
_entity_poly.pdbx_strand_id
1 'polypeptide(L)'
;MSKLPTMQERAYALQSQFPLHSLTLPEDALLHHLLPHIRQLRSHSQWYRLSRSPIWKRCLPDPESLDHRSLKLIQRDYRQGNLDNKRSTHASVLFQHCRPTVSLDPVLWLPMSKSERNRCIRWRLGWLPGGRYKSCPRHPGQSFTKAHTIHCLQMHRRLMMPETISDPLSFLLNMLPTKKPRSPNTTLSWTIRWPTICRILYELDYLYHAKIPPTPPTHLGQRLLEWLPSSPSH
;
A
#
# COMPACT_ATOMS: atom_id res chain seq x y z
N MET A 1 -3.86 5.72 -6.70
CA MET A 1 -3.08 4.53 -7.11
C MET A 1 -1.57 4.85 -7.09
N SER A 2 -1.03 5.29 -5.96
CA SER A 2 0.24 6.05 -5.88
C SER A 2 1.44 5.24 -5.34
N LYS A 3 1.34 3.90 -5.29
CA LYS A 3 2.42 3.02 -4.80
C LYS A 3 2.94 2.02 -5.82
N LEU A 4 2.43 2.07 -7.05
CA LEU A 4 3.00 1.26 -8.09
C LEU A 4 4.38 1.84 -8.42
N PRO A 5 5.43 1.00 -8.52
CA PRO A 5 6.72 1.48 -8.97
C PRO A 5 6.54 2.09 -10.36
N THR A 6 7.15 3.25 -10.56
CA THR A 6 7.26 3.92 -11.86
C THR A 6 7.92 2.99 -12.87
N MET A 7 7.68 3.21 -14.16
CA MET A 7 8.33 2.42 -15.21
C MET A 7 9.86 2.46 -15.09
N GLN A 8 10.41 3.61 -14.68
CA GLN A 8 11.83 3.76 -14.42
C GLN A 8 12.32 2.90 -13.24
N GLU A 9 11.59 2.88 -12.11
CA GLU A 9 11.93 2.00 -10.97
C GLU A 9 11.84 0.52 -11.34
N ARG A 10 10.87 0.13 -12.18
CA ARG A 10 10.76 -1.24 -12.71
C ARG A 10 11.93 -1.58 -13.62
N ALA A 11 12.32 -0.65 -14.51
CA ALA A 11 13.47 -0.81 -15.37
C ALA A 11 14.75 -0.99 -14.55
N TYR A 12 15.00 -0.17 -13.53
CA TYR A 12 16.17 -0.34 -12.66
C TYR A 12 16.17 -1.67 -11.91
N ALA A 13 15.01 -2.15 -11.44
CA ALA A 13 14.91 -3.45 -10.80
C ALA A 13 15.31 -4.58 -11.78
N LEU A 14 14.78 -4.57 -13.00
CA LEU A 14 15.13 -5.54 -14.05
C LEU A 14 16.61 -5.44 -14.44
N GLN A 15 17.12 -4.22 -14.63
CA GLN A 15 18.51 -3.97 -14.96
C GLN A 15 19.47 -4.51 -13.90
N SER A 16 19.09 -4.48 -12.62
CA SER A 16 19.92 -5.02 -11.53
C SER A 16 19.90 -6.56 -11.43
N GLN A 17 18.91 -7.23 -12.03
CA GLN A 17 18.85 -8.70 -12.03
C GLN A 17 19.87 -9.30 -13.01
N PHE A 18 20.13 -8.62 -14.13
CA PHE A 18 21.04 -9.13 -15.15
C PHE A 18 22.50 -9.26 -14.65
N PRO A 19 23.12 -8.24 -14.01
CA PRO A 19 24.43 -8.39 -13.41
C PRO A 19 24.47 -9.47 -12.34
N LEU A 20 23.44 -9.60 -11.49
CA LEU A 20 23.38 -10.68 -10.51
C LEU A 20 23.40 -12.04 -11.19
N HIS A 21 22.55 -12.26 -12.20
CA HIS A 21 22.52 -13.51 -12.93
C HIS A 21 23.87 -13.86 -13.53
N SER A 22 24.57 -12.88 -14.13
CA SER A 22 25.89 -13.12 -14.69
C SER A 22 26.92 -13.59 -13.66
N LEU A 23 26.87 -13.09 -12.42
CA LEU A 23 27.78 -13.49 -11.34
C LEU A 23 27.43 -14.88 -10.79
N THR A 24 26.16 -15.28 -10.83
CA THR A 24 25.69 -16.59 -10.35
C THR A 24 25.75 -17.69 -11.41
N LEU A 25 26.29 -17.41 -12.60
CA LEU A 25 26.42 -18.42 -13.65
C LEU A 25 27.50 -19.45 -13.30
N PRO A 26 27.32 -20.71 -13.71
CA PRO A 26 28.31 -21.75 -13.50
C PRO A 26 29.59 -21.45 -14.29
N GLU A 27 30.72 -22.03 -13.84
CA GLU A 27 32.06 -21.72 -14.37
C GLU A 27 32.24 -22.05 -15.85
N ASP A 28 31.48 -23.03 -16.35
CA ASP A 28 31.47 -23.48 -17.76
C ASP A 28 30.73 -22.52 -18.70
N ALA A 29 30.01 -21.53 -18.16
CA ALA A 29 29.33 -20.55 -18.98
C ALA A 29 30.33 -19.59 -19.63
N LEU A 30 30.24 -19.41 -20.95
CA LEU A 30 31.05 -18.44 -21.70
C LEU A 30 31.01 -17.03 -21.09
N LEU A 31 29.86 -16.61 -20.56
CA LEU A 31 29.74 -15.32 -19.89
C LEU A 31 30.59 -15.24 -18.61
N HIS A 32 30.75 -16.34 -17.86
CA HIS A 32 31.58 -16.40 -16.65
C HIS A 32 33.05 -16.09 -16.98
N HIS A 33 33.59 -16.69 -18.05
CA HIS A 33 34.95 -16.41 -18.50
C HIS A 33 35.14 -14.99 -19.07
N LEU A 34 34.10 -14.41 -19.66
CA LEU A 34 34.14 -13.07 -20.21
C LEU A 34 33.92 -11.96 -19.16
N LEU A 35 33.38 -12.27 -17.98
CA LEU A 35 33.10 -11.32 -16.90
C LEU A 35 34.28 -10.37 -16.58
N PRO A 36 35.52 -10.85 -16.38
CA PRO A 36 36.66 -9.99 -16.06
C PRO A 36 36.94 -8.90 -17.11
N HIS A 37 36.59 -9.17 -18.37
CA HIS A 37 36.81 -8.26 -19.49
C HIS A 37 35.64 -7.27 -19.64
N ILE A 38 34.40 -7.75 -19.52
CA ILE A 38 33.21 -6.90 -19.69
C ILE A 38 32.92 -6.01 -18.48
N ARG A 39 33.48 -6.30 -17.30
CA ARG A 39 33.36 -5.43 -16.11
C ARG A 39 34.16 -4.14 -16.23
N GLN A 40 35.17 -4.10 -17.10
CA GLN A 40 36.08 -2.98 -17.21
C GLN A 40 35.39 -1.76 -17.82
N LEU A 41 35.75 -0.58 -17.30
CA LEU A 41 35.24 0.73 -17.74
C LEU A 41 35.45 0.96 -19.25
N ARG A 42 36.53 0.40 -19.81
CA ARG A 42 36.95 0.52 -21.21
C ARG A 42 36.20 -0.40 -22.17
N SER A 43 35.47 -1.38 -21.66
CA SER A 43 34.79 -2.38 -22.50
C SER A 43 33.53 -1.85 -23.19
N HIS A 44 33.01 -0.69 -22.78
CA HIS A 44 31.72 -0.14 -23.22
C HIS A 44 30.55 -1.15 -23.16
N SER A 45 30.70 -2.22 -22.38
CA SER A 45 29.80 -3.35 -22.42
C SER A 45 28.41 -2.99 -21.87
N GLN A 46 27.40 -3.77 -22.27
CA GLN A 46 26.07 -3.62 -21.67
C GLN A 46 26.13 -3.90 -20.16
N TRP A 47 26.94 -4.87 -19.75
CA TRP A 47 27.15 -5.20 -18.34
C TRP A 47 27.64 -3.98 -17.55
N TYR A 48 28.68 -3.30 -18.04
CA TYR A 48 29.22 -2.11 -17.39
C TYR A 48 28.17 -1.00 -17.29
N ARG A 49 27.37 -0.77 -18.34
CA ARG A 49 26.26 0.19 -18.30
C ARG A 49 25.19 -0.16 -17.25
N LEU A 50 24.82 -1.43 -17.14
CA LEU A 50 23.84 -1.93 -16.17
C LEU A 50 24.36 -1.85 -14.73
N SER A 51 25.67 -2.05 -14.53
CA SER A 51 26.33 -1.91 -13.23
C SER A 51 26.27 -0.48 -12.67
N ARG A 52 26.07 0.53 -13.54
CA ARG A 52 25.90 1.93 -13.12
C ARG A 52 24.48 2.28 -12.68
N SER A 53 23.54 1.35 -12.75
CA SER A 53 22.17 1.58 -12.28
C SER A 53 22.16 1.95 -10.78
N PRO A 54 21.23 2.81 -10.35
CA PRO A 54 21.20 3.30 -8.97
C PRO A 54 20.96 2.20 -7.93
N ILE A 55 20.32 1.09 -8.34
CA ILE A 55 20.12 -0.08 -7.49
C ILE A 55 21.42 -0.88 -7.37
N TRP A 56 22.08 -1.18 -8.50
CA TRP A 56 23.32 -1.96 -8.49
C TRP A 56 24.48 -1.24 -7.78
N LYS A 57 24.51 0.10 -7.84
CA LYS A 57 25.46 0.91 -7.07
C LYS A 57 25.41 0.67 -5.56
N ARG A 58 24.25 0.27 -5.02
CA ARG A 58 24.10 -0.05 -3.59
C ARG A 58 24.62 -1.44 -3.24
N CYS A 59 24.89 -2.27 -4.25
CA CYS A 59 25.42 -3.63 -4.09
C CYS A 59 26.96 -3.68 -4.20
N LEU A 60 27.63 -2.56 -4.51
CA LEU A 60 29.07 -2.51 -4.78
C LEU A 60 30.03 -2.93 -3.66
N PRO A 61 29.70 -2.91 -2.34
CA PRO A 61 30.68 -3.26 -1.31
C PRO A 61 31.17 -4.71 -1.40
N ASP A 62 30.34 -5.64 -1.90
CA ASP A 62 30.69 -7.04 -2.08
C ASP A 62 29.76 -7.70 -3.13
N PRO A 63 30.11 -7.65 -4.43
CA PRO A 63 29.24 -8.17 -5.48
C PRO A 63 29.15 -9.70 -5.53
N GLU A 64 30.19 -10.40 -5.08
CA GLU A 64 30.34 -11.84 -5.25
C GLU A 64 29.56 -12.62 -4.17
N SER A 65 29.33 -12.02 -3.00
CA SER A 65 28.45 -12.60 -1.97
C SER A 65 26.97 -12.25 -2.12
N LEU A 66 26.61 -11.44 -3.13
CA LEU A 66 25.23 -11.05 -3.36
C LEU A 66 24.38 -12.24 -3.76
N ASP A 67 23.34 -12.51 -2.97
CA ASP A 67 22.30 -13.46 -3.32
C ASP A 67 21.03 -12.75 -3.83
N HIS A 68 20.12 -13.55 -4.39
CA HIS A 68 18.82 -13.08 -4.86
C HIS A 68 17.98 -12.41 -3.74
N ARG A 69 18.16 -12.83 -2.49
CA ARG A 69 17.43 -12.28 -1.35
C ARG A 69 17.91 -10.87 -1.01
N SER A 70 19.22 -10.66 -0.97
CA SER A 70 19.85 -9.37 -0.70
C SER A 70 19.50 -8.36 -1.79
N LEU A 71 19.54 -8.76 -3.07
CA LEU A 71 19.11 -7.88 -4.16
C LEU A 71 17.64 -7.47 -4.02
N LYS A 72 16.74 -8.39 -3.65
CA LYS A 72 15.31 -8.07 -3.40
C LYS A 72 15.14 -7.08 -2.26
N LEU A 73 15.96 -7.18 -1.21
CA LEU A 73 15.96 -6.21 -0.09
C LEU A 73 16.43 -4.83 -0.57
N ILE A 74 17.55 -4.75 -1.29
CA ILE A 74 18.08 -3.49 -1.83
C ILE A 74 17.07 -2.82 -2.77
N GLN A 75 16.44 -3.59 -3.67
CA GLN A 75 15.37 -3.10 -4.55
C GLN A 75 14.15 -2.58 -3.78
N ARG A 76 13.79 -3.23 -2.67
CA ARG A 76 12.70 -2.77 -1.81
C ARG A 76 13.09 -1.48 -1.10
N ASP A 77 14.29 -1.41 -0.54
CA ASP A 77 14.77 -0.27 0.22
C ASP A 77 14.99 0.95 -0.68
N TYR A 78 15.42 0.75 -1.93
CA TYR A 78 15.45 1.78 -2.97
C TYR A 78 14.06 2.37 -3.24
N ARG A 79 13.05 1.51 -3.45
CA ARG A 79 11.66 1.95 -3.65
C ARG A 79 11.08 2.65 -2.43
N GLN A 80 11.43 2.16 -1.24
CA GLN A 80 10.99 2.75 0.01
C GLN A 80 11.57 4.16 0.17
N GLY A 81 12.87 4.34 -0.04
CA GLY A 81 13.51 5.67 -0.03
C GLY A 81 12.89 6.63 -1.04
N ASN A 82 12.57 6.18 -2.26
CA ASN A 82 11.88 7.01 -3.24
C ASN A 82 10.46 7.40 -2.80
N LEU A 83 9.74 6.50 -2.14
CA LEU A 83 8.42 6.79 -1.58
C LEU A 83 8.53 7.83 -0.45
N ASP A 84 9.50 7.68 0.45
CA ASP A 84 9.70 8.59 1.57
C ASP A 84 10.15 9.97 1.09
N ASN A 85 11.01 10.05 0.06
CA ASN A 85 11.36 11.30 -0.61
C ASN A 85 10.12 11.98 -1.20
N LYS A 86 9.29 11.25 -1.96
CA LYS A 86 8.04 11.79 -2.54
C LYS A 86 7.03 12.25 -1.48
N ARG A 87 7.04 11.64 -0.30
CA ARG A 87 6.20 12.06 0.84
C ARG A 87 6.75 13.29 1.56
N SER A 88 8.06 13.44 1.59
CA SER A 88 8.75 14.57 2.21
C SER A 88 8.69 15.82 1.33
N THR A 89 8.69 15.65 -0.01
CA THR A 89 8.37 16.74 -0.92
C THR A 89 6.90 17.13 -0.72
N HIS A 90 6.66 18.30 -0.11
CA HIS A 90 5.36 18.82 0.33
C HIS A 90 4.31 19.05 -0.79
N ALA A 91 4.58 18.55 -2.00
CA ALA A 91 3.87 18.85 -3.24
C ALA A 91 2.62 17.98 -3.48
N SER A 92 2.28 17.03 -2.61
CA SER A 92 1.18 16.10 -2.88
C SER A 92 0.47 15.62 -1.61
N VAL A 93 -0.69 16.24 -1.35
CA VAL A 93 -1.70 15.77 -0.38
C VAL A 93 -2.06 14.30 -0.63
N LEU A 94 -2.02 13.85 -1.90
CA LEU A 94 -2.32 12.47 -2.28
C LEU A 94 -1.30 11.45 -1.72
N PHE A 95 -0.03 11.83 -1.54
CA PHE A 95 0.98 10.93 -0.95
C PHE A 95 0.88 10.83 0.57
N GLN A 96 0.34 11.83 1.26
CA GLN A 96 0.02 11.72 2.69
C GLN A 96 -1.05 10.65 2.95
N HIS A 97 -1.99 10.51 2.03
CA HIS A 97 -3.03 9.48 2.06
C HIS A 97 -2.55 8.09 1.58
N CYS A 98 -1.27 7.93 1.26
CA CYS A 98 -0.68 6.63 0.94
C CYS A 98 -0.17 5.92 2.20
N ARG A 99 -0.13 4.58 2.17
CA ARG A 99 0.64 3.84 3.18
C ARG A 99 2.10 4.29 3.18
N PRO A 100 2.72 4.30 4.37
CA PRO A 100 4.12 4.62 4.51
C PRO A 100 5.04 3.57 3.90
N THR A 101 4.58 2.32 3.75
CA THR A 101 5.41 1.20 3.30
C THR A 101 5.07 0.74 1.89
N VAL A 102 6.12 0.41 1.11
CA VAL A 102 5.99 -0.27 -0.19
C VAL A 102 5.63 -1.75 0.04
N SER A 103 4.33 -2.05 0.01
CA SER A 103 3.80 -3.41 0.12
C SER A 103 2.54 -3.58 -0.72
N LEU A 104 2.16 -4.83 -0.99
CA LEU A 104 0.81 -5.15 -1.48
C LEU A 104 -0.22 -4.57 -0.51
N ASP A 105 -1.25 -3.92 -1.04
CA ASP A 105 -2.29 -3.32 -0.20
C ASP A 105 -3.10 -4.43 0.50
N PRO A 106 -3.18 -4.45 1.84
CA PRO A 106 -3.93 -5.47 2.57
C PRO A 106 -5.39 -5.60 2.17
N VAL A 107 -6.01 -4.54 1.64
CA VAL A 107 -7.38 -4.62 1.09
C VAL A 107 -7.52 -5.72 0.02
N LEU A 108 -6.45 -6.03 -0.72
CA LEU A 108 -6.48 -7.00 -1.81
C LEU A 108 -6.46 -8.46 -1.33
N TRP A 109 -5.91 -8.75 -0.16
CA TRP A 109 -5.70 -10.12 0.30
C TRP A 109 -6.26 -10.43 1.69
N LEU A 110 -6.57 -9.41 2.51
CA LEU A 110 -7.21 -9.63 3.80
C LEU A 110 -8.58 -10.29 3.61
N PRO A 111 -8.97 -11.17 4.55
CA PRO A 111 -10.26 -11.84 4.51
C PRO A 111 -11.37 -10.82 4.75
N MET A 112 -12.19 -10.65 3.72
CA MET A 112 -13.38 -9.81 3.70
C MET A 112 -14.29 -10.29 2.56
N SER A 113 -15.57 -9.97 2.64
CA SER A 113 -16.50 -10.20 1.54
C SER A 113 -16.15 -9.35 0.32
N LYS A 114 -16.66 -9.74 -0.85
CA LYS A 114 -16.49 -8.98 -2.09
C LYS A 114 -17.05 -7.56 -1.97
N SER A 115 -18.18 -7.38 -1.28
CA SER A 115 -18.83 -6.08 -1.12
C SER A 115 -18.02 -5.14 -0.20
N GLU A 116 -17.51 -5.64 0.92
CA GLU A 116 -16.60 -4.88 1.81
C GLU A 116 -15.33 -4.45 1.10
N ARG A 117 -14.71 -5.36 0.34
CA ARG A 117 -13.52 -5.03 -0.46
C ARG A 117 -13.82 -3.93 -1.46
N ASN A 118 -14.94 -4.05 -2.18
CA ASN A 118 -15.35 -3.05 -3.17
C ASN A 118 -15.61 -1.67 -2.53
N ARG A 119 -16.14 -1.62 -1.30
CA ARG A 119 -16.30 -0.36 -0.56
C ARG A 119 -14.96 0.26 -0.18
N CYS A 120 -14.05 -0.54 0.37
CA CYS A 120 -12.70 -0.09 0.73
C CYS A 120 -11.94 0.45 -0.48
N ILE A 121 -12.02 -0.26 -1.62
CA ILE A 121 -11.38 0.16 -2.88
C ILE A 121 -11.98 1.47 -3.38
N ARG A 122 -13.32 1.59 -3.43
CA ARG A 122 -13.99 2.82 -3.88
C ARG A 122 -13.61 4.03 -3.03
N TRP A 123 -13.59 3.89 -1.70
CA TRP A 123 -13.12 4.95 -0.82
C TRP A 123 -11.66 5.35 -1.11
N ARG A 124 -10.75 4.37 -1.25
CA ARG A 124 -9.33 4.60 -1.56
C ARG A 124 -9.11 5.30 -2.89
N LEU A 125 -9.95 5.04 -3.88
CA LEU A 125 -9.87 5.68 -5.20
C LEU A 125 -10.47 7.09 -5.22
N GLY A 126 -11.01 7.58 -4.10
CA GLY A 126 -11.76 8.84 -4.09
C GLY A 126 -13.06 8.76 -4.89
N TRP A 127 -13.49 7.54 -5.25
CA TRP A 127 -14.72 7.30 -5.97
C TRP A 127 -15.90 7.40 -5.01
N LEU A 128 -16.38 8.63 -4.84
CA LEU A 128 -17.75 8.86 -4.43
C LEU A 128 -18.65 8.45 -5.61
N PRO A 129 -19.69 7.62 -5.42
CA PRO A 129 -20.26 6.81 -6.51
C PRO A 129 -21.00 7.53 -7.67
N GLY A 130 -20.46 8.52 -8.37
CA GLY A 130 -21.16 9.07 -9.54
C GLY A 130 -20.54 10.24 -10.27
N GLY A 131 -19.26 10.55 -10.03
CA GLY A 131 -18.50 11.57 -10.79
C GLY A 131 -18.95 13.02 -10.58
N ARG A 132 -20.20 13.25 -10.16
CA ARG A 132 -20.78 14.54 -9.76
C ARG A 132 -21.22 14.44 -8.31
N TYR A 133 -20.93 15.47 -7.52
CA TYR A 133 -21.37 15.50 -6.13
C TYR A 133 -22.89 15.62 -6.08
N LYS A 134 -23.56 14.59 -5.55
CA LYS A 134 -24.97 14.66 -5.18
C LYS A 134 -25.14 15.51 -3.93
N SER A 135 -26.31 16.11 -3.73
CA SER A 135 -26.65 16.72 -2.46
C SER A 135 -26.73 15.65 -1.37
N CYS A 136 -26.27 15.97 -0.16
CA CYS A 136 -26.36 15.06 0.96
C CYS A 136 -27.84 14.81 1.34
N PRO A 137 -28.31 13.56 1.45
CA PRO A 137 -29.67 13.28 1.89
C PRO A 137 -29.98 13.78 3.32
N ARG A 138 -28.95 13.87 4.18
CA ARG A 138 -29.09 14.37 5.55
C ARG A 138 -29.01 15.89 5.66
N HIS A 139 -28.38 16.55 4.68
CA HIS A 139 -28.17 17.99 4.67
C HIS A 139 -28.47 18.54 3.27
N PRO A 140 -29.75 18.81 2.96
CA PRO A 140 -30.15 19.41 1.69
C PRO A 140 -29.37 20.71 1.46
N GLY A 141 -28.72 20.85 0.30
CA GLY A 141 -27.92 22.03 -0.04
C GLY A 141 -26.40 21.89 0.11
N GLN A 142 -25.92 20.83 0.77
CA GLN A 142 -24.48 20.53 0.81
C GLN A 142 -24.11 19.43 -0.19
N SER A 143 -23.07 19.67 -1.00
CA SER A 143 -22.48 18.65 -1.87
C SER A 143 -21.84 17.55 -1.04
N PHE A 144 -22.12 16.28 -1.40
CA PHE A 144 -21.59 15.11 -0.73
C PHE A 144 -20.10 14.87 -1.08
N THR A 145 -19.24 15.78 -0.64
CA THR A 145 -17.77 15.69 -0.78
C THR A 145 -17.17 14.82 0.31
N LYS A 146 -15.91 14.41 0.16
CA LYS A 146 -15.21 13.59 1.16
C LYS A 146 -15.14 14.29 2.52
N ALA A 147 -14.83 15.59 2.54
CA ALA A 147 -14.79 16.40 3.75
C ALA A 147 -16.18 16.47 4.41
N HIS A 148 -17.22 16.71 3.61
CA HIS A 148 -18.60 16.69 4.13
C HIS A 148 -18.96 15.31 4.68
N THR A 149 -18.59 14.21 4.01
CA THR A 149 -18.89 12.85 4.50
C THR A 149 -18.24 12.55 5.85
N ILE A 150 -17.02 13.04 6.07
CA ILE A 150 -16.30 12.88 7.35
C ILE A 150 -17.08 13.53 8.49
N HIS A 151 -17.56 14.76 8.29
CA HIS A 151 -18.37 15.49 9.25
C HIS A 151 -19.78 14.87 9.41
N CYS A 152 -20.49 14.64 8.29
CA CYS A 152 -21.86 14.13 8.24
C CYS A 152 -22.02 12.74 8.87
N LEU A 153 -21.00 11.87 8.74
CA LEU A 153 -20.98 10.55 9.38
C LEU A 153 -20.28 10.53 10.73
N GLN A 154 -19.82 11.69 11.24
CA GLN A 154 -19.12 11.82 12.53
C GLN A 154 -17.94 10.84 12.64
N MET A 155 -17.14 10.74 11.57
CA MET A 155 -16.14 9.68 11.44
C MET A 155 -15.08 9.72 12.54
N HIS A 156 -14.62 10.90 12.96
CA HIS A 156 -13.63 11.06 14.04
C HIS A 156 -14.12 10.45 15.35
N ARG A 157 -15.33 10.84 15.77
CA ARG A 157 -15.97 10.34 16.99
C ARG A 157 -16.16 8.82 16.93
N ARG A 158 -16.70 8.31 15.83
CA ARG A 158 -17.00 6.87 15.68
C ARG A 158 -15.73 6.03 15.64
N LEU A 159 -14.69 6.50 14.95
CA LEU A 159 -13.42 5.78 14.79
C LEU A 159 -12.45 5.96 15.96
N MET A 160 -12.81 6.79 16.95
CA MET A 160 -11.95 7.17 18.08
C MET A 160 -10.60 7.73 17.58
N MET A 161 -10.70 8.75 16.72
CA MET A 161 -9.55 9.41 16.08
C MET A 161 -9.59 10.92 16.36
N PRO A 162 -8.43 11.57 16.60
CA PRO A 162 -8.37 13.01 16.82
C PRO A 162 -8.78 13.79 15.56
N GLU A 163 -9.31 15.00 15.76
CA GLU A 163 -9.71 15.92 14.67
C GLU A 163 -8.53 16.45 13.86
N THR A 164 -7.32 16.37 14.41
CA THR A 164 -6.06 16.75 13.72
C THR A 164 -5.80 15.92 12.45
N ILE A 165 -6.40 14.73 12.33
CA ILE A 165 -6.24 13.86 11.16
C ILE A 165 -7.36 14.16 10.16
N SER A 166 -7.08 14.98 9.15
CA SER A 166 -8.09 15.42 8.15
C SER A 166 -8.92 14.29 7.52
N ASP A 167 -8.39 13.07 7.39
CA ASP A 167 -9.11 11.91 6.83
C ASP A 167 -8.90 10.66 7.70
N PRO A 168 -9.74 10.47 8.73
CA PRO A 168 -9.57 9.39 9.70
C PRO A 168 -9.76 8.01 9.07
N LEU A 169 -10.63 7.90 8.05
CA LEU A 169 -10.94 6.63 7.41
C LEU A 169 -9.80 6.17 6.49
N SER A 170 -9.26 7.06 5.64
CA SER A 170 -8.07 6.72 4.84
C SER A 170 -6.85 6.47 5.71
N PHE A 171 -6.67 7.21 6.80
CA PHE A 171 -5.60 6.96 7.78
C PHE A 171 -5.67 5.53 8.32
N LEU A 172 -6.82 5.12 8.85
CA LEU A 172 -6.99 3.77 9.39
C LEU A 172 -6.85 2.70 8.31
N LEU A 173 -7.44 2.88 7.12
CA LEU A 173 -7.26 1.90 6.03
C LEU A 173 -5.78 1.70 5.68
N ASN A 174 -4.94 2.74 5.77
CA ASN A 174 -3.49 2.63 5.57
C ASN A 174 -2.77 1.90 6.71
N MET A 175 -3.38 1.83 7.89
CA MET A 175 -2.87 1.07 9.01
C MET A 175 -3.33 -0.40 9.03
N LEU A 176 -4.17 -0.87 8.08
CA LEU A 176 -4.62 -2.28 8.08
C LEU A 176 -3.42 -3.23 8.19
N PRO A 177 -3.55 -4.30 8.99
CA PRO A 177 -2.46 -5.22 9.26
C PRO A 177 -1.94 -5.87 7.98
N THR A 178 -0.62 -5.85 7.79
CA THR A 178 0.04 -6.56 6.69
C THR A 178 0.42 -8.00 7.04
N LYS A 179 0.34 -8.34 8.33
CA LYS A 179 0.59 -9.66 8.92
C LYS A 179 -0.36 -9.80 10.10
N LYS A 180 -0.62 -11.03 10.56
CA LYS A 180 -1.40 -11.23 11.79
C LYS A 180 -0.76 -10.43 12.94
N PRO A 181 -1.51 -9.54 13.62
CA PRO A 181 -0.98 -8.76 14.74
C PRO A 181 -0.45 -9.69 15.83
N ARG A 182 0.69 -9.33 16.43
CA ARG A 182 1.26 -10.10 17.56
C ARG A 182 0.87 -9.51 18.91
N SER A 183 0.66 -8.20 18.98
CA SER A 183 0.32 -7.50 20.22
C SER A 183 -1.19 -7.55 20.47
N PRO A 184 -1.65 -7.89 21.69
CA PRO A 184 -3.06 -7.85 22.07
C PRO A 184 -3.70 -6.48 21.84
N ASN A 185 -3.00 -5.39 22.16
CA ASN A 185 -3.51 -4.02 21.98
C ASN A 185 -3.85 -3.69 20.52
N THR A 186 -3.00 -4.10 19.57
CA THR A 186 -3.28 -3.91 18.15
C THR A 186 -4.47 -4.73 17.69
N THR A 187 -4.57 -5.99 18.15
CA THR A 187 -5.72 -6.85 17.89
C THR A 187 -7.00 -6.21 18.40
N LEU A 188 -7.05 -5.81 19.67
CA LEU A 188 -8.21 -5.17 20.30
C LEU A 188 -8.62 -3.90 19.56
N SER A 189 -7.65 -3.06 19.18
CA SER A 189 -7.90 -1.86 18.41
C SER A 189 -8.59 -2.16 17.08
N TRP A 190 -8.15 -3.20 16.36
CA TRP A 190 -8.76 -3.62 15.10
C TRP A 190 -10.12 -4.27 15.30
N THR A 191 -10.32 -5.04 16.37
CA THR A 191 -11.62 -5.63 16.71
C THR A 191 -12.70 -4.56 16.93
N ILE A 192 -12.33 -3.41 17.51
CA ILE A 192 -13.26 -2.28 17.72
C ILE A 192 -13.43 -1.43 16.45
N ARG A 193 -12.32 -1.09 15.79
CA ARG A 193 -12.33 -0.14 14.67
C ARG A 193 -12.85 -0.75 13.38
N TRP A 194 -12.58 -2.02 13.10
CA TRP A 194 -12.95 -2.63 11.83
C TRP A 194 -14.46 -2.71 11.58
N PRO A 195 -15.30 -3.16 12.53
CA PRO A 195 -16.76 -3.15 12.35
C PRO A 195 -17.28 -1.74 12.10
N THR A 196 -16.72 -0.76 12.80
CA THR A 196 -17.07 0.66 12.64
C THR A 196 -16.70 1.18 11.25
N ILE A 197 -15.51 0.85 10.74
CA ILE A 197 -15.08 1.16 9.37
C ILE A 197 -16.06 0.57 8.35
N CYS A 198 -16.39 -0.71 8.48
CA CYS A 198 -17.31 -1.37 7.55
C CYS A 198 -18.69 -0.73 7.59
N ARG A 199 -19.18 -0.35 8.77
CA ARG A 199 -20.48 0.31 8.96
C ARG A 199 -20.50 1.71 8.34
N ILE A 200 -19.47 2.52 8.55
CA ILE A 200 -19.34 3.84 7.91
C ILE A 200 -19.36 3.71 6.38
N LEU A 201 -18.59 2.76 5.84
CA LEU A 201 -18.54 2.50 4.41
C LEU A 201 -19.88 2.02 3.84
N TYR A 202 -20.63 1.21 4.61
CA TYR A 202 -21.97 0.78 4.25
C TYR A 202 -22.97 1.93 4.25
N GLU A 203 -22.96 2.77 5.28
CA GLU A 203 -23.82 3.95 5.38
C GLU A 203 -23.53 4.95 4.26
N LEU A 204 -22.26 5.14 3.90
CA LEU A 204 -21.87 5.97 2.76
C LEU A 204 -22.49 5.46 1.46
N ASP A 205 -22.40 4.15 1.22
CA ASP A 205 -23.02 3.50 0.07
C ASP A 205 -24.54 3.69 0.06
N TYR A 206 -25.19 3.50 1.20
CA TYR A 206 -26.63 3.69 1.36
C TYR A 206 -27.05 5.11 1.01
N LEU A 207 -26.40 6.11 1.62
CA LEU A 207 -26.69 7.53 1.40
C LEU A 207 -26.50 7.94 -0.06
N TYR A 208 -25.54 7.34 -0.75
CA TYR A 208 -25.25 7.73 -2.12
C TYR A 208 -26.12 7.03 -3.17
N HIS A 209 -26.41 5.74 -2.96
CA HIS A 209 -27.09 4.91 -3.95
C HIS A 209 -28.57 4.72 -3.69
N ALA A 210 -29.04 4.80 -2.44
CA ALA A 210 -30.41 4.48 -2.01
C ALA A 210 -30.93 3.08 -2.44
N LYS A 211 -30.06 2.22 -2.99
CA LYS A 211 -30.38 0.89 -3.54
C LYS A 211 -30.07 -0.27 -2.58
N ILE A 212 -29.54 0.04 -1.41
CA ILE A 212 -29.09 -0.95 -0.42
C ILE A 212 -30.03 -0.80 0.79
N PRO A 213 -30.31 -1.88 1.55
CA PRO A 213 -31.05 -1.75 2.80
C PRO A 213 -30.43 -0.71 3.74
N PRO A 214 -31.23 -0.01 4.55
CA PRO A 214 -30.70 0.93 5.55
C PRO A 214 -29.96 0.20 6.68
N THR A 215 -30.32 -1.06 6.93
CA THR A 215 -29.75 -1.88 7.99
C THR A 215 -28.53 -2.67 7.48
N PRO A 216 -27.34 -2.48 8.09
CA PRO A 216 -26.17 -3.25 7.73
C PRO A 216 -26.38 -4.75 8.01
N PRO A 217 -25.76 -5.65 7.23
CA PRO A 217 -25.79 -7.08 7.49
C PRO A 217 -25.25 -7.42 8.88
N THR A 218 -25.84 -8.43 9.54
CA THR A 218 -25.43 -8.89 10.89
C THR A 218 -23.95 -9.26 10.97
N HIS A 219 -23.40 -9.80 9.89
CA HIS A 219 -22.02 -10.32 9.81
C HIS A 219 -21.02 -9.34 9.18
N LEU A 220 -21.34 -8.04 9.16
CA LEU A 220 -20.49 -7.02 8.53
C LEU A 220 -19.13 -6.91 9.23
N GLY A 221 -18.06 -7.18 8.49
CA GLY A 221 -16.67 -7.15 8.94
C GLY A 221 -16.18 -8.45 9.57
N GLN A 222 -17.04 -9.47 9.73
CA GLN A 222 -16.74 -10.66 10.52
C GLN A 222 -15.52 -11.46 10.04
N ARG A 223 -15.33 -11.59 8.72
CA ARG A 223 -14.24 -12.39 8.15
C ARG A 223 -12.84 -11.89 8.56
N LEU A 224 -12.68 -10.58 8.76
CA LEU A 224 -11.41 -10.04 9.25
C LEU A 224 -11.24 -10.31 10.74
N LEU A 225 -12.33 -10.22 11.51
CA LEU A 225 -12.32 -10.48 12.95
C LEU A 225 -11.92 -11.94 13.24
N GLU A 226 -12.46 -12.89 12.48
CA GLU A 226 -12.12 -14.32 12.59
C GLU A 226 -10.65 -14.60 12.25
N TRP A 227 -10.03 -13.75 11.43
CA TRP A 227 -8.62 -13.88 11.07
C TRP A 227 -7.67 -13.28 12.09
N LEU A 228 -8.13 -12.31 12.88
CA LEU A 228 -7.37 -11.75 13.99
C LEU A 228 -7.17 -12.81 15.07
N PRO A 229 -6.00 -12.87 15.72
CA PRO A 229 -5.80 -13.79 16.83
C PRO A 229 -6.74 -13.43 17.97
N SER A 230 -7.30 -14.44 18.64
CA SER A 230 -8.08 -14.25 19.86
C SER A 230 -7.26 -13.46 20.88
N SER A 231 -7.82 -12.40 21.46
CA SER A 231 -7.17 -11.74 22.58
C SER A 231 -7.05 -12.77 23.71
N PRO A 232 -5.91 -12.93 24.38
CA PRO A 232 -5.88 -13.70 25.61
C PRO A 232 -6.88 -13.07 26.58
N SER A 233 -7.79 -13.89 27.09
CA SER A 233 -8.62 -13.55 28.23
C SER A 233 -7.68 -13.22 29.39
N HIS A 234 -7.74 -11.97 29.85
CA HIS A 234 -7.13 -11.56 31.11
C HIS A 234 -8.03 -11.99 32.27
#